data_AF-A0A3C1KCW2-F1
#
_entry.id   AF-A0A3C1KCW2-F1
#
_cell.length_a   1.000
_cell.length_b   1.000
_cell.length_c   1.000
_cell.angle_alpha   90.00
_cell.angle_beta   90.00
_cell.angle_gamma   90.00
#
_symmetry.space_group_name_H-M   'P 1'
#
loop_
_entity.id
_entity.type
_entity.pdbx_description
1 polymer ?
#
loop_
_entity_poly.entity_id
_entity_poly.type
_entity_poly.pdbx_seq_one_letter_code
_entity_poly.pdbx_strand_id
1 'polypeptide(L)' 'MSDWNPTELARIGDATELRIASTRADGTLRPWVTIWHGVVDGVLYVRSAHGPENGWYP' A
#
# COMPACT_ATOMS: atom_id res chain seq x y z
N MET A 1 -12.51 7.21 -5.59
CA MET A 1 -12.35 5.88 -4.95
C MET A 1 -11.89 4.95 -6.04
N SER A 2 -10.71 4.35 -5.89
CA SER A 2 -10.21 3.39 -6.89
C SER A 2 -11.16 2.20 -6.91
N ASP A 3 -11.81 1.95 -8.06
CA ASP A 3 -12.63 0.77 -8.30
C ASP A 3 -11.69 -0.44 -8.38
N TRP A 4 -11.27 -0.95 -7.22
CA TRP A 4 -10.57 -2.22 -7.14
C TRP A 4 -11.47 -3.31 -7.68
N ASN A 5 -10.91 -4.23 -8.46
CA ASN A 5 -11.58 -5.49 -8.74
C ASN A 5 -11.85 -6.20 -7.40
N PRO A 6 -13.11 -6.58 -7.08
CA PRO A 6 -13.43 -7.21 -5.80
C PRO A 6 -12.64 -8.49 -5.52
N THR A 7 -12.33 -9.27 -6.56
CA THR A 7 -11.54 -10.50 -6.43
C THR A 7 -10.09 -10.19 -6.09
N GLU A 8 -9.52 -9.13 -6.65
CA GLU A 8 -8.15 -8.72 -6.35
C GLU A 8 -8.06 -8.12 -4.96
N LEU A 9 -9.04 -7.31 -4.57
CA LEU A 9 -9.09 -6.73 -3.23
C LEU A 9 -9.27 -7.80 -2.15
N ALA A 10 -10.06 -8.85 -2.42
CA ALA A 10 -10.18 -9.99 -1.52
C ALA A 10 -8.84 -10.72 -1.35
N ARG A 11 -8.14 -11.00 -2.46
CA ARG A 11 -6.79 -11.61 -2.43
C ARG A 11 -5.78 -10.75 -1.67
N ILE A 12 -5.85 -9.43 -1.83
CA ILE A 12 -5.03 -8.49 -1.06
C ILE A 12 -5.40 -8.58 0.41
N GLY A 13 -6.70 -8.54 0.76
CA GLY A 13 -7.19 -8.64 2.12
C GLY A 13 -6.76 -9.91 2.86
N ASP A 14 -6.67 -11.04 2.16
CA ASP A 14 -6.21 -12.32 2.72
C ASP A 14 -4.69 -12.42 2.89
N ALA A 15 -3.91 -11.54 2.24
CA ALA A 15 -2.47 -11.53 2.38
C ALA A 15 -2.04 -10.99 3.75
N THR A 16 -0.97 -11.54 4.32
CA THR A 16 -0.41 -11.04 5.60
C THR A 16 0.33 -9.71 5.41
N GLU A 17 1.00 -9.55 4.28
CA GLU A 17 1.86 -8.40 3.97
C GLU A 17 1.85 -8.14 2.47
N LEU A 18 2.16 -6.90 2.09
CA LEU A 18 2.37 -6.49 0.70
C LEU A 18 3.79 -5.97 0.51
N ARG A 19 4.32 -6.16 -0.69
CA ARG A 19 5.46 -5.39 -1.19
C ARG A 19 4.92 -4.21 -1.98
N ILE A 20 5.18 -3.01 -1.50
CA ILE A 20 4.73 -1.77 -2.14
C ILE A 20 5.92 -0.92 -2.56
N ALA A 21 5.78 -0.20 -3.67
CA ALA A 21 6.70 0.84 -4.09
C ALA A 21 5.91 2.13 -4.27
N SER A 22 6.30 3.19 -3.58
CA SER A 22 5.74 4.52 -3.80
C SER A 22 6.45 5.22 -4.95
N THR A 23 5.72 6.11 -5.61
CA THR A 23 6.24 6.98 -6.66
C THR A 23 6.94 8.18 -6.04
N ARG A 24 8.05 8.60 -6.65
CA ARG A 24 8.68 9.90 -6.41
C ARG A 24 7.96 10.99 -7.20
N ALA A 25 8.25 12.25 -6.88
CA ALA A 25 7.75 13.40 -7.63
C ALA A 25 8.16 13.37 -9.13
N ASP A 26 9.28 12.73 -9.45
CA ASP A 26 9.74 12.53 -10.83
C ASP A 26 9.10 11.33 -11.55
N GLY A 27 8.14 10.64 -10.91
CA GLY A 27 7.44 9.48 -11.45
C GLY A 27 8.20 8.15 -11.32
N THR A 28 9.45 8.15 -10.85
CA THR A 28 10.21 6.91 -10.62
C THR A 28 9.72 6.17 -9.38
N LEU A 29 9.87 4.85 -9.36
CA LEU A 29 9.54 4.03 -8.19
C LEU A 29 10.68 4.03 -7.17
N ARG A 30 10.33 4.16 -5.89
CA ARG A 30 11.24 3.82 -4.79
C ARG A 30 11.45 2.30 -4.73
N PRO A 31 12.55 1.82 -4.09
CA PRO A 31 12.67 0.42 -3.76
C PRO A 31 11.43 -0.07 -3.02
N TRP A 32 11.02 -1.31 -3.28
CA TRP A 32 9.86 -1.86 -2.61
C TRP A 32 10.15 -2.06 -1.12
N VAL A 33 9.12 -1.91 -0.30
CA VAL A 33 9.14 -2.19 1.14
C VAL A 33 8.01 -3.16 1.48
N THR A 34 8.26 -4.02 2.46
CA THR A 34 7.22 -4.88 3.04
C THR A 34 6.39 -4.07 4.04
N ILE A 35 5.07 -4.13 3.93
CA ILE A 35 4.11 -3.36 4.73
C ILE A 35 2.93 -4.23 5.14
N TRP A 36 2.44 -3.99 6.36
CA TRP A 36 1.12 -4.46 6.80
C TRP A 36 0.02 -3.51 6.33
N HIS A 37 -1.07 -4.07 5.82
CA HIS A 37 -2.21 -3.35 5.28
C HIS A 37 -3.50 -3.72 6.01
N GLY A 38 -4.55 -2.94 5.75
CA GLY A 38 -5.91 -3.27 6.13
C GLY A 38 -6.86 -3.00 4.98
N VAL A 39 -7.88 -3.85 4.81
CA VAL A 39 -9.00 -3.59 3.92
C VAL A 39 -10.23 -3.34 4.78
N VAL A 40 -10.83 -2.15 4.66
CA VAL A 40 -12.01 -1.73 5.43
C VAL A 40 -13.02 -1.15 4.45
N ASP A 41 -14.25 -1.64 4.48
CA ASP A 41 -15.36 -1.19 3.61
C ASP A 41 -14.99 -1.11 2.12
N GLY A 42 -14.22 -2.09 1.63
CA GLY A 42 -13.80 -2.15 0.22
C GLY A 42 -12.66 -1.20 -0.14
N VAL A 43 -11.95 -0.64 0.84
CA VAL A 43 -10.82 0.27 0.62
C VAL A 43 -9.55 -0.28 1.24
N LEU A 44 -8.46 -0.28 0.46
CA LEU A 44 -7.13 -0.67 0.91
C LEU A 44 -6.43 0.50 1.60
N TYR A 45 -5.96 0.27 2.81
CA TYR A 45 -5.20 1.21 3.63
C TYR A 45 -3.82 0.66 3.96
N VAL A 46 -2.82 1.53 3.93
CA VAL A 46 -1.48 1.31 4.47
C VAL A 46 -1.10 2.49 5.36
N ARG A 47 -0.20 2.27 6.32
CA ARG A 47 0.31 3.33 7.19
C ARG A 47 1.82 3.21 7.35
N SER A 48 2.49 4.35 7.54
CA SER A 48 3.87 4.32 8.04
C SER A 48 3.89 4.09 9.54
N ALA A 49 4.46 2.96 9.95
CA ALA A 49 4.71 2.67 11.37
C ALA A 49 5.69 3.66 12.02
N HIS A 50 6.56 4.30 11.22
CA HIS A 50 7.58 5.25 11.67
C HIS A 50 7.24 6.70 11.34
N GLY A 51 5.98 6.99 10.99
CA GLY A 51 5.51 8.34 10.70
C GLY A 51 5.93 8.87 9.31
N PRO A 52 5.72 10.18 9.07
CA PRO A 52 5.89 10.82 7.75
C PRO A 52 7.34 10.88 7.25
N GLU A 53 8.32 10.79 8.14
CA GLU A 53 9.73 10.83 7.77
C GLU A 53 10.24 9.51 7.17
N ASN A 54 9.40 8.47 7.13
CA ASN A 54 9.78 7.18 6.58
C ASN A 54 9.91 7.30 5.05
N GLY A 55 11.08 7.05 4.49
CA GLY A 55 11.42 7.42 3.11
C GLY A 55 10.57 6.78 2.00
N TRP A 56 9.68 5.82 2.31
CA TRP A 56 8.68 5.29 1.36
C TRP A 56 7.32 6.00 1.46
N TYR A 57 7.01 6.68 2.56
CA TYR A 57 5.73 7.32 2.85
C TYR A 57 5.87 8.84 2.70
N PRO A 58 5.62 9.39 1.50
CA PRO A 58 5.74 10.81 1.22
C PRO A 58 4.65 11.65 1.92
#